data_AF-A0A3C1ZHQ5-F1
#
_entry.id   AF-A0A3C1ZHQ5-F1
#
_cell.length_a   1.000
_cell.length_b   1.000
_cell.length_c   1.000
_cell.angle_alpha   90.00
_cell.angle_beta   90.00
_cell.angle_gamma   90.00
#
_symmetry.space_group_name_H-M   'P 1'
#
loop_
_entity.id
_entity.type
_entity.pdbx_description
1 polymer ?
#
loop_
_entity_poly.entity_id
_entity_poly.type
_entity_poly.pdbx_seq_one_letter_code
_entity_poly.pdbx_strand_id
1 'polypeptide(L)'
;FGTLSGADFLGLLKKAGVSFLTVGPNFKCGYKMDTNAAALVGLCGILGIEALVAEPVLYSGHPISSTRIRNAIAEGRLSEASDMLGRLYEIEYEVDQGLPDSVRDDPRGAGGEKASLLLRPRQGSLLPPDGRYEICLDSDERSDCREASITGGLIRIDDKAGRGSGRAAIMTMVSRECKEK
;
A
#
# COMPACT_ATOMS: atom_id res chain seq x y z
N PHE A 1 9.04 12.19 21.81
CA PHE A 1 10.31 12.04 21.07
C PHE A 1 10.78 13.32 20.37
N GLY A 2 9.91 14.27 19.99
CA GLY A 2 10.29 15.41 19.14
C GLY A 2 11.38 16.35 19.67
N THR A 3 11.70 16.33 20.96
CA THR A 3 12.76 17.14 21.60
C THR A 3 13.94 16.30 22.11
N LEU A 4 13.90 14.99 21.92
CA LEU A 4 14.91 14.06 22.42
C LEU A 4 16.13 14.10 21.49
N SER A 5 17.34 14.26 22.01
CA SER A 5 18.56 14.16 21.19
C SER A 5 18.70 12.73 20.64
N GLY A 6 19.42 12.57 19.53
CA GLY A 6 19.69 11.21 19.01
C GLY A 6 20.53 10.38 19.99
N ALA A 7 21.47 11.00 20.71
CA ALA A 7 22.25 10.31 21.74
C ALA A 7 21.37 9.78 22.88
N ASP A 8 20.43 10.59 23.39
CA ASP A 8 19.50 10.16 24.43
C ASP A 8 18.58 9.05 23.93
N PHE A 9 18.10 9.16 22.68
CA PHE A 9 17.31 8.12 22.03
C PHE A 9 18.06 6.79 21.97
N LEU A 10 19.33 6.78 21.54
CA LEU A 10 20.15 5.57 21.52
C LEU A 10 20.45 5.05 22.94
N GLY A 11 20.60 5.94 23.92
CA GLY A 11 20.70 5.55 25.33
C GLY A 11 19.45 4.83 25.86
N LEU A 12 18.25 5.22 25.40
CA LEU A 12 17.01 4.49 25.70
C LEU A 12 17.01 3.10 25.05
N LEU A 13 17.48 2.98 23.80
CA LEU A 13 17.60 1.67 23.15
C LEU A 13 18.55 0.74 23.91
N LYS A 14 19.69 1.26 24.39
CA LYS A 14 20.61 0.48 25.23
C LYS A 14 19.94 -0.02 26.51
N LYS A 15 19.21 0.86 27.20
CA LYS A 15 18.46 0.51 28.42
C LYS A 15 17.37 -0.53 28.15
N ALA A 16 16.79 -0.53 26.95
CA ALA A 16 15.84 -1.54 26.51
C ALA A 16 16.47 -2.89 26.11
N GLY A 17 17.81 -3.01 26.18
CA GLY A 17 18.51 -4.25 25.86
C GLY A 17 18.79 -4.46 24.38
N VAL A 18 18.67 -3.42 23.54
CA VAL A 18 19.04 -3.52 22.13
C VAL A 18 20.55 -3.76 22.00
N SER A 19 20.92 -4.85 21.34
CA SER A 19 22.31 -5.23 21.07
C SER A 19 22.76 -4.93 19.63
N PHE A 20 21.82 -4.87 18.69
CA PHE A 20 22.07 -4.62 17.27
C PHE A 20 21.05 -3.65 16.68
N LEU A 21 21.52 -2.74 15.81
CA LEU A 21 20.67 -1.77 15.09
C LEU A 21 21.10 -1.66 13.62
N THR A 22 20.16 -1.76 12.70
CA THR A 22 20.42 -1.49 11.27
C THR A 22 19.50 -0.41 10.75
N VAL A 23 20.04 0.48 9.93
CA VAL A 23 19.29 1.61 9.33
C VAL A 23 19.70 1.82 7.88
N GLY A 24 18.84 2.44 7.07
CA GLY A 24 19.22 2.88 5.72
C GLY A 24 20.09 4.15 5.75
N PRO A 25 20.78 4.49 4.64
CA PRO A 25 21.71 5.62 4.59
C PRO A 25 21.04 6.99 4.77
N ASN A 26 19.75 7.08 4.44
CA ASN A 26 18.96 8.30 4.60
C ASN A 26 18.37 8.46 6.01
N PHE A 27 18.64 7.54 6.93
CA PHE A 27 18.11 7.59 8.29
C PHE A 27 18.66 8.78 9.07
N LYS A 28 17.76 9.48 9.77
CA LYS A 28 18.09 10.54 10.72
C LYS A 28 17.11 10.47 11.90
N CYS A 29 17.61 10.76 13.09
CA CYS A 29 16.83 10.85 14.31
C CYS A 29 17.32 12.00 15.19
N GLY A 30 16.66 12.16 16.34
CA GLY A 30 17.01 13.17 17.32
C GLY A 30 16.43 14.56 17.04
N TYR A 31 16.55 15.44 18.02
CA TYR A 31 16.01 16.79 17.97
C TYR A 31 16.65 17.55 16.80
N LYS A 32 15.81 18.11 15.92
CA LYS A 32 16.26 18.77 14.68
C LYS A 32 17.12 17.87 13.78
N MET A 33 16.91 16.55 13.82
CA MET A 33 17.66 15.57 13.02
C MET A 33 19.19 15.65 13.28
N ASP A 34 19.57 15.86 14.54
CA ASP A 34 20.96 16.00 14.99
C ASP A 34 21.84 14.77 14.73
N THR A 35 21.22 13.61 14.49
CA THR A 35 21.92 12.34 14.36
C THR A 35 21.55 11.68 13.04
N ASN A 36 22.51 11.62 12.12
CA ASN A 36 22.39 10.88 10.86
C ASN A 36 22.89 9.43 11.00
N ALA A 37 22.72 8.61 9.96
CA ALA A 37 23.14 7.21 9.96
C ALA A 37 24.62 6.99 10.34
N ALA A 38 25.54 7.84 9.85
CA ALA A 38 26.96 7.74 10.18
C ALA A 38 27.24 8.07 11.66
N ALA A 39 26.64 9.15 12.17
CA ALA A 39 26.75 9.54 13.58
C ALA A 39 26.15 8.48 14.51
N LEU A 40 25.04 7.86 14.10
CA LEU A 40 24.39 6.77 14.83
C LEU A 40 25.33 5.59 15.03
N VAL A 41 26.07 5.16 13.99
CA VAL A 41 27.03 4.05 14.12
C VAL A 41 28.11 4.36 15.18
N GLY A 42 28.65 5.58 15.17
CA GLY A 42 29.63 6.02 16.16
C GLY A 42 29.07 6.02 17.59
N LEU A 43 27.87 6.57 17.77
CA LEU A 43 27.21 6.63 19.08
C LEU A 43 26.83 5.23 19.60
N CYS A 44 26.34 4.36 18.73
CA CYS A 44 26.06 2.96 19.06
C CYS A 44 27.32 2.22 19.53
N GLY A 45 28.47 2.45 18.86
CA GLY A 45 29.75 1.86 19.27
C GLY A 45 30.15 2.23 20.70
N ILE A 46 29.96 3.49 21.11
CA ILE A 46 30.22 3.96 22.49
C ILE A 46 29.30 3.24 23.49
N LEU A 47 28.06 2.96 23.09
CA LEU A 47 27.06 2.30 23.94
C LEU A 47 27.17 0.76 23.94
N GLY A 48 28.12 0.19 23.18
CA GLY A 48 28.22 -1.25 22.97
C GLY A 48 26.96 -1.82 22.31
N ILE A 49 26.42 -1.10 21.34
CA ILE A 49 25.39 -1.54 20.40
C ILE A 49 26.10 -1.74 19.06
N GLU A 50 26.01 -2.92 18.48
CA GLU A 50 26.47 -3.14 17.12
C GLU A 50 25.53 -2.40 16.14
N ALA A 51 26.08 -1.64 15.20
CA ALA A 51 25.28 -0.89 14.25
C ALA A 51 25.83 -0.93 12.84
N LEU A 52 24.93 -1.05 11.87
CA LEU A 52 25.25 -1.10 10.44
C LEU A 52 24.33 -0.16 9.65
N VAL A 53 24.90 0.48 8.62
CA VAL A 53 24.11 1.14 7.58
C VAL A 53 23.90 0.16 6.45
N ALA A 54 22.67 -0.25 6.21
CA ALA A 54 22.32 -1.19 5.16
C ALA A 54 22.36 -0.52 3.78
N GLU A 55 22.96 -1.21 2.81
CA GLU A 55 22.97 -0.76 1.42
C GLU A 55 21.53 -0.68 0.85
N PRO A 56 21.20 0.36 0.07
CA PRO A 56 19.89 0.45 -0.57
C PRO A 56 19.65 -0.72 -1.51
N VAL A 57 18.45 -1.30 -1.44
CA VAL A 57 17.98 -2.24 -2.46
C VAL A 57 17.69 -1.45 -3.74
N LEU A 58 18.20 -1.93 -4.87
CA LEU A 58 18.06 -1.27 -6.17
C LEU A 58 17.02 -2.00 -7.03
N TYR A 59 16.25 -1.22 -7.78
CA TYR A 59 15.41 -1.68 -8.87
C TYR A 59 15.67 -0.83 -10.11
N SER A 60 16.03 -1.47 -11.23
CA SER A 60 16.46 -0.79 -12.46
C SER A 60 17.55 0.27 -12.21
N GLY A 61 18.57 -0.09 -11.43
CA GLY A 61 19.74 0.75 -11.15
C GLY A 61 19.52 1.89 -10.14
N HIS A 62 18.31 2.04 -9.59
CA HIS A 62 17.98 3.14 -8.66
C HIS A 62 17.42 2.60 -7.34
N PRO A 63 17.67 3.27 -6.19
CA PRO A 63 17.12 2.84 -4.91
C PRO A 63 15.60 2.70 -4.91
N ILE A 64 15.12 1.63 -4.30
CA ILE A 64 13.70 1.46 -3.96
C ILE A 64 13.38 2.41 -2.81
N SER A 65 12.29 3.18 -2.95
CA SER A 65 11.83 4.08 -1.89
C SER A 65 10.30 4.21 -1.95
N SER A 66 9.68 4.54 -0.82
CA SER A 66 8.23 4.77 -0.77
C SER A 66 7.79 5.89 -1.71
N THR A 67 8.59 6.94 -1.88
CA THR A 67 8.27 8.01 -2.86
C THR A 67 8.22 7.46 -4.28
N ARG A 68 9.21 6.65 -4.67
CA ARG A 68 9.24 6.06 -6.01
C ARG A 68 8.08 5.08 -6.24
N ILE A 69 7.76 4.25 -5.25
CA ILE A 69 6.61 3.33 -5.31
C ILE A 69 5.30 4.12 -5.43
N ARG A 70 5.10 5.16 -4.60
CA ARG A 70 3.90 6.00 -4.67
C ARG A 70 3.77 6.69 -6.02
N ASN A 71 4.86 7.20 -6.57
CA ASN A 71 4.85 7.82 -7.90
C ASN A 71 4.50 6.78 -8.99
N ALA A 72 5.08 5.57 -8.93
CA ALA A 72 4.73 4.50 -9.86
C ALA A 72 3.23 4.16 -9.81
N ILE A 73 2.64 4.06 -8.61
CA ILE A 73 1.20 3.84 -8.44
C ILE A 73 0.40 5.01 -9.00
N ALA A 74 0.73 6.24 -8.59
CA ALA A 74 0.04 7.46 -9.00
C ALA A 74 0.14 7.73 -10.52
N GLU A 75 1.14 7.17 -11.19
CA GLU A 75 1.34 7.26 -12.64
C GLU A 75 0.78 6.02 -13.38
N GLY A 76 0.15 5.08 -12.66
CA GLY A 76 -0.48 3.88 -13.22
C GLY A 76 0.49 2.75 -13.59
N ARG A 77 1.78 2.86 -13.22
CA ARG A 77 2.81 1.82 -13.44
C ARG A 77 2.78 0.77 -12.33
N LEU A 78 1.66 0.04 -12.24
CA LEU A 78 1.44 -0.96 -11.19
C LEU A 78 2.40 -2.15 -11.23
N SER A 79 2.84 -2.57 -12.43
CA SER A 79 3.88 -3.60 -12.56
C SER A 79 5.18 -3.15 -11.91
N GLU A 80 5.65 -1.94 -12.23
CA GLU A 80 6.88 -1.38 -11.65
C GLU A 80 6.76 -1.24 -10.12
N ALA A 81 5.59 -0.79 -9.63
CA ALA A 81 5.33 -0.73 -8.20
C ALA A 81 5.38 -2.11 -7.54
N SER A 82 4.82 -3.13 -8.20
CA SER A 82 4.79 -4.50 -7.69
C SER A 82 6.19 -5.14 -7.65
N ASP A 83 6.99 -4.90 -8.68
CA ASP A 83 8.39 -5.36 -8.73
C ASP A 83 9.22 -4.74 -7.61
N MET A 84 9.02 -3.45 -7.33
CA MET A 84 9.67 -2.76 -6.20
C MET A 84 9.15 -3.23 -4.83
N LEU A 85 7.89 -3.62 -4.72
CA LEU A 85 7.27 -4.11 -3.48
C LEU A 85 7.56 -5.59 -3.20
N GLY A 86 7.96 -6.36 -4.21
CA GLY A 86 8.10 -7.82 -4.16
C GLY A 86 6.76 -8.56 -4.10
N ARG A 87 5.64 -7.87 -4.34
CA ARG A 87 4.28 -8.41 -4.37
C ARG A 87 3.38 -7.47 -5.15
N LEU A 88 2.22 -7.95 -5.58
CA LEU A 88 1.22 -7.10 -6.23
C LEU A 88 0.73 -5.99 -5.29
N TYR A 89 0.31 -4.85 -5.84
CA TYR A 89 -0.16 -3.72 -5.04
C TYR A 89 -1.55 -4.03 -4.43
N GLU A 90 -1.63 -3.96 -3.11
CA GLU A 90 -2.82 -4.31 -2.33
C GLU A 90 -3.47 -3.07 -1.72
N ILE A 91 -4.81 -3.04 -1.74
CA ILE A 91 -5.62 -1.98 -1.13
C ILE A 91 -6.66 -2.61 -0.21
N GLU A 92 -6.76 -2.07 1.01
CA GLU A 92 -7.86 -2.36 1.92
C GLU A 92 -9.10 -1.58 1.51
N TYR A 93 -10.25 -2.24 1.48
CA TYR A 93 -11.52 -1.62 1.10
C TYR A 93 -12.68 -2.05 2.00
N GLU A 94 -13.74 -1.25 1.98
CA GLU A 94 -15.05 -1.56 2.56
C GLU A 94 -16.10 -1.62 1.44
N VAL A 95 -17.05 -2.54 1.56
CA VAL A 95 -18.20 -2.62 0.65
C VAL A 95 -19.20 -1.51 1.00
N ASP A 96 -19.53 -0.66 0.02
CA ASP A 96 -20.57 0.34 0.19
C ASP A 96 -21.95 -0.31 0.08
N GLN A 97 -22.62 -0.54 1.21
CA GLN A 97 -23.96 -1.14 1.26
C GLN A 97 -25.10 -0.17 0.91
N GLY A 98 -24.79 1.04 0.41
CA GLY A 98 -25.78 2.07 0.05
C GLY A 98 -26.64 1.79 -1.20
N LEU A 99 -26.52 0.64 -1.85
CA LEU A 99 -27.45 0.23 -2.91
C LEU A 99 -28.76 -0.27 -2.27
N PRO A 100 -29.92 0.36 -2.53
CA PRO A 100 -31.18 -0.08 -1.92
C PRO A 100 -31.52 -1.51 -2.34
N ASP A 101 -31.96 -2.33 -1.37
CA ASP A 101 -32.50 -3.68 -1.59
C ASP A 101 -33.72 -3.71 -2.54
N SER A 102 -34.26 -2.55 -2.94
CA SER A 102 -35.46 -2.42 -3.78
C SER A 102 -35.28 -2.81 -5.26
N VAL A 103 -34.08 -3.27 -5.69
CA VAL A 103 -33.87 -3.88 -7.01
C VAL A 103 -33.91 -5.43 -6.92
N ARG A 104 -34.16 -6.00 -5.74
CA ARG A 104 -34.16 -7.45 -5.56
C ARG A 104 -35.48 -8.15 -5.87
N ASP A 105 -36.61 -7.44 -5.92
CA ASP A 105 -37.94 -8.07 -6.07
C ASP A 105 -38.92 -7.27 -6.97
N ASP A 106 -38.59 -7.06 -8.26
CA ASP A 106 -39.62 -6.81 -9.28
C ASP A 106 -39.63 -7.94 -10.34
N PRO A 107 -40.63 -8.84 -10.36
CA PRO A 107 -40.73 -9.90 -11.34
C PRO A 107 -41.10 -9.42 -12.76
N ARG A 108 -41.28 -8.11 -12.99
CA ARG A 108 -41.83 -7.57 -14.26
C ARG A 108 -41.01 -6.42 -14.88
N GLY A 109 -39.74 -6.27 -14.51
CA GLY A 109 -38.82 -5.30 -15.13
C GLY A 109 -37.99 -5.92 -16.27
N ALA A 110 -38.34 -5.60 -17.51
CA ALA A 110 -37.50 -5.87 -18.67
C ALA A 110 -36.25 -4.96 -18.65
N GLY A 111 -35.08 -5.52 -18.36
CA GLY A 111 -33.79 -4.81 -18.47
C GLY A 111 -32.74 -5.41 -17.54
N GLY A 112 -31.81 -6.20 -18.08
CA GLY A 112 -30.73 -6.81 -17.30
C GLY A 112 -29.73 -5.78 -16.79
N GLU A 113 -29.99 -5.14 -15.66
CA GLU A 113 -29.00 -4.32 -14.97
C GLU A 113 -28.04 -5.23 -14.20
N LYS A 114 -26.76 -5.18 -14.59
CA LYS A 114 -25.67 -5.84 -13.87
C LYS A 114 -25.60 -5.25 -12.46
N ALA A 115 -25.75 -6.08 -11.43
CA ALA A 115 -25.48 -5.63 -10.07
C ALA A 115 -23.99 -5.25 -9.99
N SER A 116 -23.69 -3.95 -9.84
CA SER A 116 -22.33 -3.46 -9.69
C SER A 116 -21.97 -3.35 -8.21
N LEU A 117 -20.80 -3.83 -7.81
CA LEU A 117 -20.29 -3.68 -6.44
C LEU A 117 -19.47 -2.40 -6.34
N LEU A 118 -19.81 -1.52 -5.39
CA LEU A 118 -19.06 -0.30 -5.11
C LEU A 118 -18.19 -0.50 -3.87
N LEU A 119 -16.88 -0.31 -4.03
CA LEU A 119 -15.88 -0.48 -3.00
C LEU A 119 -15.26 0.88 -2.65
N ARG A 120 -15.18 1.15 -1.35
CA ARG A 120 -14.54 2.35 -0.80
C ARG A 120 -13.18 1.98 -0.23
N PRO A 121 -12.08 2.48 -0.81
CA PRO A 121 -10.75 2.30 -0.23
C PRO A 121 -10.68 2.91 1.17
N ARG A 122 -9.93 2.27 2.08
CA ARG A 122 -9.69 2.80 3.42
C ARG A 122 -8.98 4.15 3.35
N GLN A 123 -9.26 5.05 4.29
CA GLN A 123 -8.57 6.35 4.37
C GLN A 123 -7.04 6.19 4.34
N GLY A 124 -6.38 6.97 3.49
CA GLY A 124 -4.93 6.93 3.30
C GLY A 124 -4.45 5.93 2.23
N SER A 125 -5.35 5.14 1.62
CA SER A 125 -5.02 4.30 0.48
C SER A 125 -4.62 5.14 -0.73
N LEU A 126 -3.60 4.70 -1.47
CA LEU A 126 -3.15 5.36 -2.69
C LEU A 126 -3.71 4.63 -3.90
N LEU A 127 -4.72 5.21 -4.55
CA LEU A 127 -5.24 4.64 -5.78
C LEU A 127 -4.37 5.00 -6.98
N PRO A 128 -4.26 4.11 -7.98
CA PRO A 128 -3.75 4.50 -9.29
C PRO A 128 -4.76 5.44 -9.99
N PRO A 129 -4.38 6.07 -11.12
CA PRO A 129 -5.27 6.97 -11.86
C PRO A 129 -6.62 6.34 -12.22
N ASP A 130 -7.61 7.20 -12.49
CA ASP A 130 -8.88 6.75 -13.04
C ASP A 130 -8.67 5.91 -14.33
N GLY A 131 -9.42 4.82 -14.44
CA GLY A 131 -9.24 3.84 -15.50
C GLY A 131 -9.84 2.47 -15.18
N ARG A 132 -9.65 1.53 -16.11
CA ARG A 132 -10.05 0.13 -15.93
C ARG A 132 -8.85 -0.71 -15.55
N TYR A 133 -9.06 -1.58 -14.57
CA TYR A 133 -8.04 -2.41 -13.96
C TYR A 133 -8.59 -3.82 -13.75
N GLU A 134 -7.69 -4.80 -13.82
CA GLU A 134 -7.97 -6.12 -13.30
C GLU A 134 -7.64 -6.16 -11.81
N ILE A 135 -8.59 -6.62 -10.99
CA ILE A 135 -8.44 -6.72 -9.55
C ILE A 135 -8.86 -8.10 -9.06
N CYS A 136 -8.21 -8.63 -8.03
CA CYS A 136 -8.59 -9.91 -7.42
C CYS A 136 -9.01 -9.66 -5.97
N LEU A 137 -10.17 -10.20 -5.56
CA LEU A 137 -10.75 -10.05 -4.22
C LEU A 137 -10.37 -11.28 -3.38
N ASP A 138 -9.71 -11.06 -2.25
CA ASP A 138 -9.13 -12.10 -1.37
C ASP A 138 -7.98 -12.93 -2.02
N SER A 139 -6.82 -12.86 -1.39
CA SER A 139 -5.52 -13.21 -1.96
C SER A 139 -5.16 -14.70 -1.96
N ASP A 140 -6.06 -15.60 -1.54
CA ASP A 140 -5.74 -17.04 -1.45
C ASP A 140 -5.93 -17.81 -2.77
N GLU A 141 -6.67 -17.26 -3.74
CA GLU A 141 -6.77 -17.89 -5.06
C GLU A 141 -6.76 -16.87 -6.21
N ARG A 142 -5.86 -17.06 -7.18
CA ARG A 142 -5.84 -16.35 -8.48
C ARG A 142 -7.08 -16.63 -9.35
N SER A 143 -8.09 -17.32 -8.80
CA SER A 143 -9.30 -17.81 -9.45
C SER A 143 -10.38 -16.74 -9.68
N ASP A 144 -10.29 -15.58 -9.02
CA ASP A 144 -11.38 -14.59 -8.98
C ASP A 144 -10.94 -13.15 -9.29
N CYS A 145 -10.17 -12.98 -10.38
CA CYS A 145 -9.85 -11.65 -10.89
C CYS A 145 -11.02 -11.12 -11.74
N ARG A 146 -11.41 -9.86 -11.49
CA ARG A 146 -12.56 -9.17 -12.09
C ARG A 146 -12.09 -7.85 -12.69
N GLU A 147 -12.79 -7.41 -13.73
CA GLU A 147 -12.62 -6.05 -14.25
C GLU A 147 -13.28 -5.05 -13.30
N ALA A 148 -12.53 -4.02 -12.94
CA ALA A 148 -12.99 -2.92 -12.11
C ALA A 148 -12.63 -1.56 -12.73
N SER A 149 -13.50 -0.58 -12.55
CA SER A 149 -13.23 0.81 -12.91
C SER A 149 -12.97 1.65 -11.66
N ILE A 150 -11.90 2.44 -11.69
CA ILE A 150 -11.62 3.47 -10.68
C ILE A 150 -12.09 4.81 -11.23
N THR A 151 -12.92 5.53 -10.48
CA THR A 151 -13.41 6.86 -10.85
C THR A 151 -13.61 7.70 -9.59
N GLY A 152 -12.94 8.85 -9.50
CA GLY A 152 -13.13 9.78 -8.39
C GLY A 152 -12.84 9.18 -7.01
N GLY A 153 -11.87 8.26 -6.93
CA GLY A 153 -11.48 7.60 -5.68
C GLY A 153 -12.36 6.43 -5.25
N LEU A 154 -13.34 6.04 -6.08
CA LEU A 154 -14.20 4.88 -5.86
C LEU A 154 -13.85 3.76 -6.84
N ILE A 155 -14.01 2.51 -6.40
CA ILE A 155 -13.74 1.32 -7.21
C ILE A 155 -15.08 0.62 -7.49
N ARG A 156 -15.41 0.40 -8.76
CA ARG A 156 -16.63 -0.29 -9.18
C ARG A 156 -16.29 -1.59 -9.90
N ILE A 157 -16.90 -2.69 -9.49
CA ILE A 157 -16.76 -4.00 -10.14
C ILE A 157 -18.04 -4.32 -10.88
N ASP A 158 -17.91 -4.70 -12.15
CA ASP A 158 -19.02 -4.99 -13.05
C ASP A 158 -19.29 -6.50 -13.14
N ASP A 159 -19.71 -7.17 -12.05
CA ASP A 159 -20.12 -8.59 -12.14
C ASP A 159 -21.17 -9.09 -11.12
N LYS A 160 -21.99 -10.03 -11.59
CA LYS A 160 -23.02 -10.77 -10.82
C LYS A 160 -22.36 -11.89 -10.02
N ALA A 161 -22.72 -11.97 -8.74
CA ALA A 161 -22.34 -13.01 -7.77
C ALA A 161 -20.99 -12.84 -7.09
N GLY A 162 -20.99 -12.05 -6.00
CA GLY A 162 -19.92 -12.08 -5.00
C GLY A 162 -20.47 -11.55 -3.68
N ARG A 163 -20.59 -12.42 -2.67
CA ARG A 163 -20.98 -12.05 -1.30
C ARG A 163 -19.82 -11.31 -0.63
N GLY A 164 -19.75 -10.00 -0.85
CA GLY A 164 -18.99 -9.13 0.04
C GLY A 164 -19.72 -9.05 1.39
N SER A 165 -19.31 -9.88 2.35
CA SER A 165 -19.64 -9.63 3.76
C SER A 165 -19.13 -8.24 4.11
N GLY A 166 -19.90 -7.43 4.85
CA GLY A 166 -19.59 -6.02 5.19
C GLY A 166 -18.38 -5.85 6.12
N ARG A 167 -17.25 -6.47 5.79
CA ARG A 167 -15.97 -6.42 6.49
C ARG A 167 -14.92 -5.84 5.55
N ALA A 168 -13.91 -5.21 6.15
CA ALA A 168 -12.72 -4.79 5.42
C ALA A 168 -12.04 -6.02 4.78
N ALA A 169 -11.76 -5.94 3.49
CA ALA A 169 -11.09 -6.98 2.71
C ALA A 169 -9.94 -6.39 1.90
N ILE A 170 -9.06 -7.24 1.38
CA ILE A 170 -7.88 -6.84 0.59
C ILE A 170 -8.16 -7.14 -0.87
N MET A 171 -7.99 -6.13 -1.73
CA MET A 171 -7.96 -6.34 -3.18
C MET A 171 -6.54 -6.18 -3.71
N THR A 172 -6.21 -6.97 -4.71
CA THR A 172 -4.93 -6.89 -5.41
C THR A 172 -5.13 -6.23 -6.77
N MET A 173 -4.36 -5.19 -7.06
CA MET A 173 -4.38 -4.47 -8.35
C MET A 173 -3.32 -5.05 -9.28
N VAL A 174 -3.74 -5.56 -10.45
CA VAL A 174 -2.84 -6.28 -11.36
C VAL A 174 -2.30 -5.38 -12.46
N SER A 175 -3.19 -4.83 -13.29
CA SER A 175 -2.78 -4.03 -14.44
C SER A 175 -3.88 -3.07 -14.87
N ARG A 176 -3.48 -2.00 -15.55
CA ARG A 176 -4.40 -1.08 -16.23
C ARG A 176 -4.63 -1.60 -17.64
N GLU A 177 -5.88 -1.78 -18.05
CA GLU A 177 -6.17 -1.92 -19.47
C GLU A 177 -5.93 -0.57 -20.14
N CYS A 178 -4.83 -0.45 -20.88
CA CYS A 178 -4.70 0.59 -21.88
C CYS A 178 -5.73 0.31 -22.98
N LYS A 179 -6.79 1.12 -23.07
CA LYS A 179 -7.46 1.32 -24.36
C LYS A 179 -6.43 1.98 -25.28
N GLU A 180 -5.74 1.18 -26.09
CA GLU A 180 -5.00 1.68 -27.23
C GLU A 180 -5.95 1.92 -28.41
N LYS A 181 -5.90 3.17 -28.90
CA LYS A 181 -6.22 3.70 -30.23
C LYS A 181 -7.68 3.70 -30.69
#